data_AF-A0A424PLB1-F1
#
_entry.id   AF-A0A424PLB1-F1
#
_cell.length_a   1.000
_cell.length_b   1.000
_cell.length_c   1.000
_cell.angle_alpha   90.00
_cell.angle_beta   90.00
_cell.angle_gamma   90.00
#
_symmetry.space_group_name_H-M   'P 1'
#
loop_
_entity.id
_entity.type
_entity.pdbx_description
1 polymer ?
#
loop_
_entity_poly.entity_id
_entity_poly.type
_entity_poly.pdbx_seq_one_letter_code
_entity_poly.pdbx_strand_id
1 'polypeptide(L)'
;MENNIKKFPPHFVPCKFAIEDDKVFEGYYLESDKYWNGWLNPYVIKEVRMQILEYYCPRELRDELKMKRQEAFDLEDFDEENPWLAYWDQKPIPFSGLYYFGSQFIWSEVTQ
;
A
#
# COMPACT_ATOMS: atom_id res chain seq x y z
N MET A 1 -13.92 -5.92 -37.65
CA MET A 1 -13.76 -4.72 -36.81
C MET A 1 -13.59 -5.21 -35.39
N GLU A 2 -12.34 -5.38 -34.96
CA GLU A 2 -12.03 -5.76 -33.59
C GLU A 2 -12.20 -4.52 -32.71
N ASN A 3 -13.10 -4.61 -31.72
CA ASN A 3 -13.36 -3.54 -30.78
C ASN A 3 -12.11 -3.31 -29.92
N ASN A 4 -11.36 -2.28 -30.28
CA ASN A 4 -10.37 -1.64 -29.41
C ASN A 4 -11.09 -1.02 -28.20
N ILE A 5 -11.40 -1.84 -27.20
CA ILE A 5 -11.68 -1.32 -25.86
C ILE A 5 -10.34 -0.85 -25.33
N LYS A 6 -9.99 0.41 -25.59
CA LYS A 6 -9.03 1.14 -24.77
C LYS A 6 -9.63 1.12 -23.36
N LYS A 7 -9.21 0.15 -22.54
CA LYS A 7 -9.52 0.13 -21.11
C LYS A 7 -8.99 1.46 -20.57
N PHE A 8 -9.90 2.38 -20.27
CA PHE A 8 -9.55 3.59 -19.55
C PHE A 8 -8.77 3.19 -18.30
N PRO A 9 -7.71 3.91 -17.92
CA PRO A 9 -7.09 3.67 -16.63
C PRO A 9 -8.18 3.76 -15.55
N PRO A 10 -8.08 2.99 -14.46
CA PRO A 10 -9.05 3.07 -13.38
C PRO A 10 -9.22 4.54 -12.94
N HIS A 11 -10.45 4.99 -12.70
CA HIS A 11 -10.71 6.35 -12.20
C HIS A 11 -10.19 6.45 -10.76
N PHE A 12 -8.94 6.86 -10.63
CA PHE A 12 -8.29 7.15 -9.35
C PHE A 12 -8.70 8.54 -8.87
N VAL A 13 -9.23 8.63 -7.65
CA VAL A 13 -9.67 9.87 -7.03
C VAL A 13 -8.69 10.25 -5.92
N PRO A 14 -8.17 11.50 -5.88
CA PRO A 14 -7.27 11.94 -4.82
C PRO A 14 -7.89 11.83 -3.42
N CYS A 15 -7.10 11.48 -2.42
CA CYS A 15 -7.52 11.37 -1.03
C CYS A 15 -6.38 11.65 -0.05
N LYS A 16 -6.75 11.86 1.22
CA LYS A 16 -5.84 11.94 2.37
C LYS A 16 -6.19 10.83 3.34
N PHE A 17 -5.17 10.23 3.94
CA PHE A 17 -5.37 9.08 4.82
C PHE A 17 -4.26 8.94 5.87
N ALA A 18 -4.57 8.25 6.96
CA ALA A 18 -3.65 7.93 8.05
C ALA A 18 -4.01 6.57 8.68
N ILE A 19 -3.07 5.97 9.42
CA ILE A 19 -3.38 4.91 10.39
C ILE A 19 -3.61 5.63 11.72
N GLU A 20 -4.72 5.34 12.39
CA GLU A 20 -5.03 5.82 13.76
C GLU A 20 -4.82 7.34 13.98
N ASP A 21 -5.23 8.17 13.01
CA ASP A 21 -5.07 9.64 13.04
C ASP A 21 -3.62 10.14 13.25
N ASP A 22 -2.63 9.30 12.96
CA ASP A 22 -1.20 9.63 13.08
C ASP A 22 -0.73 10.45 11.88
N LYS A 23 0.33 10.03 11.19
CA LYS A 23 0.85 10.76 10.03
C LYS A 23 -0.14 10.70 8.85
N VAL A 24 -0.52 11.88 8.35
CA VAL A 24 -1.35 12.03 7.16
C VAL A 24 -0.50 11.92 5.88
N PHE A 25 -0.98 11.12 4.95
CA PHE A 25 -0.40 10.93 3.62
C PHE A 25 -1.41 11.31 2.53
N GLU A 26 -0.90 11.59 1.34
CA GLU A 26 -1.71 11.87 0.14
C GLU A 26 -1.61 10.72 -0.85
N GLY A 27 -2.73 10.33 -1.43
CA GLY A 27 -2.75 9.30 -2.45
C GLY A 27 -4.06 9.30 -3.20
N TYR A 28 -4.48 8.10 -3.62
CA TYR A 28 -5.64 7.91 -4.46
C TYR A 28 -6.42 6.69 -4.00
N TYR A 29 -7.73 6.66 -4.22
CA TYR A 29 -8.49 5.42 -4.18
C TYR A 29 -9.10 5.15 -5.55
N LEU A 30 -9.40 3.89 -5.84
CA LEU A 30 -10.17 3.52 -7.01
C LEU A 30 -11.66 3.74 -6.69
N GLU A 31 -12.38 4.55 -7.48
CA GLU A 31 -13.79 4.87 -7.21
C GLU A 31 -14.68 3.63 -7.05
N SER A 32 -14.45 2.60 -7.86
CA SER A 32 -15.21 1.34 -7.79
C SER A 32 -14.81 0.41 -6.63
N ASP A 33 -13.71 0.69 -5.95
CA ASP A 33 -13.12 -0.16 -4.91
C ASP A 33 -12.48 0.68 -3.79
N LYS A 34 -13.23 1.68 -3.31
CA LYS A 34 -12.75 2.66 -2.33
C LYS A 34 -12.37 2.02 -0.99
N TYR A 35 -13.02 0.92 -0.61
CA TYR A 35 -12.88 0.34 0.73
C TYR A 35 -12.56 -1.15 0.72
N TRP A 36 -11.66 -1.57 1.62
CA TRP A 36 -11.38 -2.96 1.97
C TRP A 36 -11.75 -3.17 3.44
N ASN A 37 -12.67 -4.11 3.71
CA ASN A 37 -13.20 -4.37 5.06
C ASN A 37 -13.70 -3.12 5.82
N GLY A 38 -14.28 -2.15 5.09
CA GLY A 38 -14.79 -0.90 5.65
C GLY A 38 -13.75 0.20 5.85
N TRP A 39 -12.48 -0.07 5.57
CA TRP A 39 -11.37 0.89 5.67
C TRP A 39 -10.93 1.36 4.29
N LEU A 40 -10.31 2.54 4.20
CA LEU A 40 -9.86 3.09 2.93
C LEU A 40 -8.88 2.13 2.25
N ASN A 41 -8.99 2.02 0.93
CA ASN A 41 -8.16 1.15 0.09
C ASN A 41 -7.19 1.99 -0.78
N PRO A 42 -6.17 2.67 -0.20
CA PRO A 42 -5.37 3.64 -0.93
C PRO A 42 -4.36 3.03 -1.93
N TYR A 43 -3.99 3.87 -2.88
CA TYR A 43 -2.91 3.73 -3.83
C TYR A 43 -2.04 4.98 -3.74
N VAL A 44 -0.72 4.82 -3.90
CA VAL A 44 0.23 5.92 -3.74
C VAL A 44 1.27 5.95 -4.84
N ILE A 45 1.80 7.13 -5.12
CA ILE A 45 3.01 7.26 -5.94
C ILE A 45 4.24 6.75 -5.19
N LYS A 46 5.34 6.54 -5.92
CA LYS A 46 6.60 6.02 -5.36
C LYS A 46 7.10 6.86 -4.18
N GLU A 47 7.01 8.18 -4.30
CA GLU A 47 7.50 9.14 -3.31
C GLU A 47 6.74 8.98 -1.98
N VAL A 48 5.42 8.94 -2.03
CA VAL A 48 4.58 8.75 -0.83
C VAL A 48 4.74 7.35 -0.26
N ARG A 49 4.84 6.31 -1.11
CA ARG A 49 5.20 4.97 -0.65
C ARG A 49 6.48 4.98 0.17
N MET A 50 7.52 5.66 -0.32
CA MET A 50 8.78 5.76 0.42
C MET A 50 8.61 6.50 1.75
N GLN A 51 7.77 7.54 1.81
CA GLN A 51 7.46 8.22 3.07
C GLN A 51 6.73 7.31 4.07
N ILE A 52 5.75 6.51 3.62
CA ILE A 52 5.02 5.56 4.47
C ILE A 52 5.98 4.48 4.98
N LEU A 53 6.78 3.88 4.10
CA LEU A 53 7.73 2.83 4.46
C LEU A 53 8.80 3.34 5.41
N GLU A 54 9.39 4.51 5.16
CA GLU A 54 10.37 5.10 6.07
C GLU A 54 9.78 5.47 7.43
N TYR A 55 8.47 5.71 7.50
CA TYR A 55 7.78 6.04 8.75
C TYR A 55 7.46 4.80 9.59
N TYR A 56 6.83 3.78 9.00
CA TYR A 56 6.37 2.59 9.75
C TYR A 56 7.34 1.41 9.73
N CYS A 57 8.19 1.31 8.72
CA CYS A 57 9.17 0.23 8.57
C CYS A 57 10.48 0.78 7.97
N PRO A 58 11.23 1.60 8.74
CA PRO A 58 12.51 2.17 8.29
C PRO A 58 13.46 1.10 7.75
N ARG A 59 14.43 1.51 6.93
CA ARG A 59 15.32 0.56 6.23
C ARG A 59 16.06 -0.37 7.19
N GLU A 60 16.49 0.13 8.34
CA GLU A 60 17.19 -0.64 9.37
C GLU A 60 16.27 -1.75 9.93
N LEU A 61 15.01 -1.41 10.22
CA LEU A 61 14.02 -2.38 10.68
C LEU A 61 13.70 -3.40 9.58
N ARG A 62 13.51 -2.95 8.33
CA ARG A 62 13.31 -3.83 7.18
C ARG A 62 14.45 -4.84 7.03
N ASP A 63 15.69 -4.37 7.11
CA ASP A 63 16.87 -5.23 6.91
C ASP A 63 17.01 -6.23 8.08
N GLU A 64 16.72 -5.82 9.32
CA GLU A 64 16.61 -6.72 10.46
C GLU A 64 15.53 -7.80 10.26
N LEU A 65 14.32 -7.39 9.84
CA LEU A 65 13.22 -8.31 9.56
C LEU A 65 13.57 -9.29 8.43
N LYS A 66 14.33 -8.87 7.41
CA LYS A 66 14.81 -9.76 6.34
C LYS A 66 15.81 -10.81 6.85
N MET A 67 16.62 -10.48 7.84
CA MET A 67 17.50 -11.47 8.48
C MET A 67 16.68 -12.45 9.32
N LYS A 68 15.77 -11.95 10.16
CA LYS A 68 14.87 -12.79 10.98
C LYS A 68 14.02 -13.73 10.12
N ARG A 69 13.51 -13.25 8.98
CA ARG A 69 12.75 -14.08 8.03
C ARG A 69 13.54 -15.29 7.50
N GLN A 70 14.87 -15.18 7.37
CA GLN A 70 15.70 -16.31 6.91
C GLN A 70 15.87 -17.39 7.99
N GLU A 71 15.72 -17.01 9.25
CA GLU A 71 15.86 -17.87 10.43
C GLU A 71 14.50 -18.35 10.97
N ALA A 72 13.40 -17.81 10.44
CA ALA A 72 12.05 -18.15 10.85
C ALA A 72 11.72 -19.62 10.54
N PHE A 73 11.18 -20.30 11.56
CA PHE A 73 10.74 -21.69 11.43
C PHE A 73 9.45 -21.81 10.60
N ASP A 74 8.53 -20.85 10.77
CA ASP A 74 7.31 -20.71 9.99
C ASP A 74 7.33 -19.38 9.24
N LEU A 75 7.36 -19.45 7.91
CA LEU A 75 7.42 -18.27 7.06
C LEU A 75 6.05 -17.61 6.86
N GLU A 76 4.97 -18.38 6.93
CA GLU A 76 3.62 -17.86 6.72
C GLU A 76 3.25 -16.99 7.92
N ASP A 77 3.40 -17.52 9.13
CA ASP A 77 3.18 -16.77 10.38
C ASP A 77 4.05 -15.51 10.43
N PHE A 78 5.34 -15.63 10.06
CA PHE A 78 6.25 -14.48 10.09
C PHE A 78 5.82 -13.37 9.11
N ASP A 79 5.42 -13.73 7.88
CA ASP A 79 5.00 -12.76 6.87
C ASP A 79 3.65 -12.10 7.24
N GLU A 80 2.74 -12.83 7.90
CA GLU A 80 1.50 -12.30 8.44
C GLU A 80 1.73 -11.29 9.57
N GLU A 81 2.69 -11.55 10.47
CA GLU A 81 3.07 -10.61 11.54
C GLU A 81 3.88 -9.41 11.02
N ASN A 82 4.52 -9.52 9.86
CA ASN A 82 5.41 -8.50 9.29
C ASN A 82 5.02 -8.08 7.87
N PRO A 83 3.76 -7.62 7.64
CA PRO A 83 3.23 -7.34 6.30
C PRO A 83 3.99 -6.22 5.58
N TRP A 84 4.71 -5.35 6.31
CA TRP A 84 5.56 -4.31 5.77
C TRP A 84 6.64 -4.82 4.80
N LEU A 85 7.15 -6.04 5.00
CA LEU A 85 8.15 -6.63 4.08
C LEU A 85 7.57 -6.82 2.67
N ALA A 86 6.32 -7.27 2.57
CA ALA A 86 5.64 -7.39 1.29
C ALA A 86 5.51 -6.03 0.58
N TYR A 87 5.20 -4.97 1.34
CA TYR A 87 5.13 -3.60 0.81
C TYR A 87 6.49 -3.09 0.32
N TRP A 88 7.60 -3.44 0.98
CA TRP A 88 8.95 -3.09 0.54
C TRP A 88 9.36 -3.71 -0.80
N ASP A 89 8.89 -4.92 -1.08
CA ASP A 89 9.24 -5.66 -2.30
C ASP A 89 8.17 -5.54 -3.41
N GLN A 90 7.06 -4.86 -3.11
CA GLN A 90 5.96 -4.58 -4.03
C GLN A 90 6.41 -3.81 -5.28
N LYS A 91 5.89 -4.21 -6.44
CA LYS A 91 6.06 -3.50 -7.72
C LYS A 91 4.86 -2.57 -7.99
N PRO A 92 5.07 -1.46 -8.72
CA PRO A 92 3.96 -0.60 -9.12
C PRO A 92 3.03 -1.31 -10.10
N ILE A 93 1.79 -0.87 -10.14
CA ILE A 93 0.80 -1.34 -11.11
C ILE A 93 1.26 -0.91 -12.51
N PRO A 94 1.42 -1.85 -13.48
CA PRO A 94 2.11 -1.62 -14.76
C PRO A 94 1.63 -0.43 -15.62
N PHE A 95 0.41 0.08 -15.39
CA PHE A 95 -0.20 1.15 -16.20
C PHE A 95 -0.46 2.45 -15.45
N SER A 96 -0.43 2.46 -14.12
CA SER A 96 -0.64 3.68 -13.32
C SER A 96 0.65 4.20 -12.69
N GLY A 97 1.67 3.34 -12.52
CA GLY A 97 2.84 3.69 -11.72
C GLY A 97 2.56 3.81 -10.22
N LEU A 98 1.31 3.57 -9.79
CA LEU A 98 0.89 3.60 -8.40
C LEU A 98 1.20 2.26 -7.72
N TYR A 99 1.44 2.33 -6.43
CA TYR A 99 1.61 1.20 -5.54
C TYR A 99 0.34 1.03 -4.72
N TYR A 100 -0.14 -0.20 -4.62
CA TYR A 100 -1.30 -0.53 -3.82
C TYR A 100 -0.93 -0.53 -2.33
N PHE A 101 -1.69 0.17 -1.50
CA PHE A 101 -1.45 0.29 -0.06
C PHE A 101 -2.69 -0.05 0.79
N GLY A 102 -3.75 -0.59 0.19
CA GLY A 102 -5.06 -0.59 0.82
C GLY A 102 -5.51 -1.84 1.57
N SER A 103 -4.65 -2.85 1.72
CA SER A 103 -4.94 -4.01 2.57
C SER A 103 -3.95 -4.13 3.73
N GLN A 104 -4.18 -5.07 4.65
CA GLN A 104 -3.34 -5.36 5.83
C GLN A 104 -3.35 -4.30 6.94
N PHE A 105 -3.57 -3.03 6.61
CA PHE A 105 -3.66 -1.94 7.58
C PHE A 105 -5.01 -1.25 7.53
N ILE A 106 -5.37 -0.67 8.67
CA ILE A 106 -6.59 0.10 8.86
C ILE A 106 -6.29 1.56 8.48
N TRP A 107 -6.53 1.89 7.21
CA TRP A 107 -6.39 3.27 6.73
C TRP A 107 -7.71 4.01 6.89
N SER A 108 -7.67 5.12 7.61
CA SER A 108 -8.80 6.03 7.77
C SER A 108 -8.67 7.20 6.80
N GLU A 109 -9.77 7.56 6.14
CA GLU A 109 -9.85 8.78 5.33
C GLU A 109 -9.81 10.01 6.24
N VAL A 110 -8.96 10.97 5.90
CA VAL A 110 -8.84 12.23 6.64
C VAL A 110 -9.63 13.30 5.90
N THR A 111 -10.82 13.64 6.42
CA THR A 111 -11.64 14.73 5.91
C THR A 111 -11.11 16.07 6.43
N GLN A 112 -10.77 17.00 5.53
CA GLN A 112 -10.43 18.38 5.89
C GLN A 112 -11.66 19.20 6.24
#